data_AF-A0A370G8E8-F1
#
_entry.id   AF-A0A370G8E8-F1
#
_cell.length_a   1.000
_cell.length_b   1.000
_cell.length_c   1.000
_cell.angle_alpha   90.00
_cell.angle_beta   90.00
_cell.angle_gamma   90.00
#
_symmetry.space_group_name_H-M   'P 1'
#
loop_
_entity.id
_entity.type
_entity.pdbx_description
1 polymer ?
#
loop_
_entity_poly.entity_id
_entity_poly.type
_entity_poly.pdbx_seq_one_letter_code
_entity_poly.pdbx_strand_id
1 'polypeptide(L)'
;MRLAFKSKDKSYHVLKKHQTRKLDRLNQPVTISDIVVRQSDKGRGEFQYKNPYRHMKFPTLKRMRDMVALVADIATEYHLQNHFSHDENGQRSLKEGHENEVTRLLFHEAAFYTPSPLTKKDFDKLLTAIERMASSLPENLYLLLSSFPVAINENHYVNQVVHVQCGAVPKLTIFTKITPSGFDPLFPNMKCIHYSSEKRKPVQDDLAMSVLPDNENTPVIDYSCTLKCQTSGGAEFFSVIEICKDHFFKEGYKSLNKQIDLMTEPRANELIPRQLLHTITSNWIDFVDDSMLTNKIVRADPIKGYDFGNHIPLVSLSAAFRAKVLQTSLEYQEVYKKMNLIMDSEVISIVNPPFGPPLTLFFYEAHQLSVLPADFLSRVDQHNERVIQQYSYQNCLLFNYPSAIIKEEKKEKGIKLTVKRVG
;
A
#
# COMPACT_ATOMS: atom_id res chain seq x y z
N MET A 1 -19.66 -29.40 25.16
CA MET A 1 -20.39 -30.50 24.48
C MET A 1 -19.75 -30.72 23.12
N ARG A 2 -18.84 -31.70 22.97
CA ARG A 2 -18.23 -32.06 21.67
C ARG A 2 -19.16 -33.03 20.96
N LEU A 3 -20.11 -32.54 20.16
CA LEU A 3 -20.83 -33.38 19.21
C LEU A 3 -19.82 -33.81 18.15
N ALA A 4 -19.31 -35.03 18.29
CA ALA A 4 -18.49 -35.68 17.27
C ALA A 4 -19.39 -36.02 16.07
N PHE A 5 -19.71 -35.00 15.26
CA PHE A 5 -20.31 -35.19 13.95
C PHE A 5 -19.33 -36.05 13.14
N LYS A 6 -19.71 -37.30 12.88
CA LYS A 6 -18.89 -38.18 12.05
C LYS A 6 -18.79 -37.54 10.67
N SER A 7 -17.55 -37.33 10.23
CA SER A 7 -17.11 -36.72 8.98
C SER A 7 -17.57 -37.42 7.69
N LYS A 8 -18.69 -38.14 7.68
CA LYS A 8 -19.16 -38.91 6.52
C LYS A 8 -20.08 -38.12 5.58
N ASP A 9 -20.48 -36.90 5.95
CA ASP A 9 -21.30 -36.04 5.08
C ASP A 9 -20.45 -35.49 3.92
N LYS A 10 -20.82 -35.85 2.68
CA LYS A 10 -20.15 -35.39 1.46
C LYS A 10 -20.14 -33.86 1.36
N SER A 11 -21.18 -33.19 1.87
CA SER A 11 -21.32 -31.73 1.82
C SER A 11 -20.24 -31.04 2.65
N TYR A 12 -19.87 -31.61 3.80
CA TYR A 12 -18.81 -31.09 4.67
C TYR A 12 -17.47 -31.07 3.94
N HIS A 13 -17.15 -32.16 3.24
CA HIS A 13 -15.91 -32.27 2.49
C HIS A 13 -15.85 -31.30 1.30
N VAL A 14 -16.97 -31.06 0.62
CA VAL A 14 -17.05 -30.08 -0.48
C VAL A 14 -16.80 -28.67 0.04
N LEU A 15 -17.48 -28.26 1.12
CA LEU A 15 -17.32 -26.94 1.73
C LEU A 15 -15.90 -26.73 2.29
N LYS A 16 -15.35 -27.73 2.97
CA LYS A 16 -13.97 -27.70 3.45
C LYS A 16 -12.98 -27.52 2.31
N LYS A 17 -13.16 -28.28 1.21
CA LYS A 17 -12.33 -28.17 0.01
C LYS A 17 -12.45 -26.78 -0.64
N HIS A 18 -13.63 -26.18 -0.65
CA HIS A 18 -13.83 -24.83 -1.16
C HIS A 18 -13.07 -23.79 -0.33
N GLN A 19 -13.19 -23.82 1.00
CA GLN A 19 -12.46 -22.89 1.87
C GLN A 19 -10.95 -23.11 1.84
N THR A 20 -10.51 -24.37 1.73
CA THR A 20 -9.08 -24.69 1.55
C THR A 20 -8.55 -24.06 0.27
N ARG A 21 -9.26 -24.20 -0.86
CA ARG A 21 -8.88 -23.52 -2.12
C ARG A 21 -8.87 -22.00 -2.01
N LYS A 22 -9.80 -21.42 -1.23
CA LYS A 22 -9.79 -19.98 -0.96
C LYS A 22 -8.54 -19.58 -0.19
N LEU A 23 -8.15 -20.33 0.84
CA LEU A 23 -6.92 -20.12 1.60
C LEU A 23 -5.67 -20.32 0.73
N ASP A 24 -5.67 -21.31 -0.16
CA ASP A 24 -4.57 -21.56 -1.10
C ASP A 24 -4.40 -20.40 -2.06
N ARG A 25 -5.51 -19.90 -2.66
CA ARG A 25 -5.48 -18.71 -3.54
C ARG A 25 -4.97 -17.49 -2.79
N LEU A 26 -5.50 -17.26 -1.58
CA LEU A 26 -5.14 -16.14 -0.72
C LEU A 26 -3.64 -16.14 -0.39
N ASN A 27 -3.01 -17.31 -0.28
CA ASN A 27 -1.58 -17.47 0.00
C ASN A 27 -0.74 -17.86 -1.22
N GLN A 28 -1.23 -17.63 -2.44
CA GLN A 28 -0.38 -17.76 -3.63
C GLN A 28 0.82 -16.80 -3.51
N PRO A 29 2.03 -17.22 -3.95
CA PRO A 29 3.21 -16.38 -3.89
C PRO A 29 2.99 -15.02 -4.53
N VAL A 30 3.33 -13.96 -3.80
CA VAL A 30 3.36 -12.58 -4.32
C VAL A 30 4.81 -12.18 -4.54
N THR A 31 5.07 -11.62 -5.71
CA THR A 31 6.36 -11.02 -6.07
C THR A 31 6.19 -9.52 -6.20
N ILE A 32 7.14 -8.74 -5.69
CA ILE A 32 7.10 -7.28 -5.78
C ILE A 32 8.39 -6.72 -6.40
N SER A 33 8.24 -5.77 -7.32
CA SER A 33 9.32 -4.93 -7.85
C SER A 33 9.13 -3.52 -7.32
N ASP A 34 10.19 -2.95 -6.73
CA ASP A 34 10.12 -1.63 -6.12
C ASP A 34 10.78 -0.56 -6.99
N ILE A 35 10.13 0.60 -7.07
CA ILE A 35 10.66 1.83 -7.65
C ILE A 35 10.77 2.83 -6.51
N VAL A 36 11.99 3.07 -6.04
CA VAL A 36 12.23 3.99 -4.92
C VAL A 36 12.58 5.37 -5.44
N VAL A 37 11.82 6.38 -5.01
CA VAL A 37 11.99 7.78 -5.35
C VAL A 37 12.77 8.48 -4.23
N ARG A 38 13.98 8.97 -4.56
CA ARG A 38 14.85 9.72 -3.64
C ARG A 38 15.02 11.16 -4.09
N GLN A 39 14.73 12.12 -3.22
CA GLN A 39 15.06 13.53 -3.45
C GLN A 39 16.53 13.81 -3.10
N SER A 40 17.18 14.72 -3.84
CA SER A 40 18.55 15.15 -3.54
C SER A 40 18.63 15.86 -2.18
N ASP A 41 19.81 15.85 -1.57
CA ASP A 41 20.16 16.64 -0.37
C ASP A 41 19.23 16.45 0.84
N LYS A 42 18.75 15.20 1.05
CA LYS A 42 17.78 14.88 2.11
C LYS A 42 16.50 15.72 1.97
N GLY A 43 16.10 15.94 0.71
CA GLY A 43 14.99 16.77 0.31
C GLY A 43 13.73 16.52 1.12
N ARG A 44 12.95 17.59 1.33
CA ARG A 44 11.69 17.56 2.08
C ARG A 44 10.61 18.26 1.27
N GLY A 45 10.45 17.84 0.00
CA GLY A 45 9.60 18.54 -0.95
C GLY A 45 10.04 20.00 -1.12
N GLU A 46 9.12 20.93 -0.99
CA GLU A 46 9.38 22.38 -1.05
C GLU A 46 9.63 23.03 0.31
N PHE A 47 9.68 22.26 1.41
CA PHE A 47 10.07 22.80 2.71
C PHE A 47 11.52 23.26 2.67
N GLN A 48 11.74 24.58 2.85
CA GLN A 48 13.05 25.24 2.72
C GLN A 48 13.73 25.12 1.34
N TYR A 49 13.05 24.55 0.34
CA TYR A 49 13.54 24.47 -1.03
C TYR A 49 12.84 25.48 -1.94
N LYS A 50 13.62 26.22 -2.74
CA LYS A 50 13.09 27.20 -3.70
C LYS A 50 12.93 26.55 -5.06
N ASN A 51 11.78 25.91 -5.29
CA ASN A 51 11.49 25.28 -6.58
C ASN A 51 11.52 26.32 -7.73
N PRO A 52 12.14 25.98 -8.88
CA PRO A 52 12.33 26.92 -9.99
C PRO A 52 11.02 27.37 -10.63
N TYR A 53 9.89 26.72 -10.37
CA TYR A 53 8.58 27.09 -10.92
C TYR A 53 7.70 27.87 -9.94
N ARG A 54 8.20 28.18 -8.73
CA ARG A 54 7.44 28.91 -7.71
C ARG A 54 6.90 30.26 -8.20
N HIS A 55 7.60 30.90 -9.14
CA HIS A 55 7.21 32.19 -9.70
C HIS A 55 6.23 32.09 -10.89
N MET A 56 6.02 30.90 -11.47
CA MET A 56 5.26 30.73 -12.72
C MET A 56 3.73 30.71 -12.54
N LYS A 57 3.20 31.33 -11.48
CA LYS A 57 1.77 31.31 -11.08
C LYS A 57 1.14 29.91 -10.94
N PHE A 58 1.90 28.82 -11.06
CA PHE A 58 1.40 27.49 -10.76
C PHE A 58 1.16 27.37 -9.25
N PRO A 59 -0.04 26.97 -8.79
CA PRO A 59 -0.26 26.68 -7.38
C PRO A 59 0.57 25.46 -6.94
N THR A 60 1.05 25.46 -5.69
CA THR A 60 1.84 24.35 -5.12
C THR A 60 1.12 23.01 -5.23
N LEU A 61 -0.20 22.98 -5.00
CA LEU A 61 -1.01 21.78 -5.12
C LEU A 61 -1.01 21.19 -6.54
N LYS A 62 -1.07 22.04 -7.57
CA LYS A 62 -0.97 21.61 -8.98
C LYS A 62 0.39 20.98 -9.25
N ARG A 63 1.48 21.65 -8.82
CA ARG A 63 2.84 21.14 -9.01
C ARG A 63 3.04 19.78 -8.33
N MET A 64 2.54 19.63 -7.11
CA MET A 64 2.60 18.38 -6.35
C MET A 64 1.85 17.25 -7.07
N ARG A 65 0.62 17.52 -7.53
CA ARG A 65 -0.16 16.57 -8.33
C ARG A 65 0.57 16.18 -9.61
N ASP A 66 1.09 17.17 -10.36
CA ASP A 66 1.77 16.92 -11.62
C ASP A 66 3.08 16.12 -11.41
N MET A 67 3.77 16.29 -10.27
CA MET A 67 4.89 15.43 -9.88
C MET A 67 4.43 13.98 -9.62
N VAL A 68 3.40 13.79 -8.79
CA VAL A 68 2.87 12.44 -8.50
C VAL A 68 2.44 11.73 -9.79
N ALA A 69 1.78 12.44 -10.71
CA ALA A 69 1.39 11.90 -12.00
C ALA A 69 2.61 11.51 -12.86
N LEU A 70 3.59 12.40 -13.01
CA LEU A 70 4.80 12.12 -13.78
C LEU A 70 5.53 10.84 -13.32
N VAL A 71 5.73 10.66 -12.01
CA VAL A 71 6.42 9.46 -11.52
C VAL A 71 5.54 8.20 -11.57
N ALA A 72 4.22 8.35 -11.44
CA ALA A 72 3.28 7.24 -11.61
C ALA A 72 3.22 6.79 -13.08
N ASP A 73 3.32 7.72 -14.03
CA ASP A 73 3.39 7.43 -15.45
C ASP A 73 4.69 6.64 -15.77
N ILE A 74 5.83 7.05 -15.20
CA ILE A 74 7.10 6.29 -15.33
C ILE A 74 6.97 4.88 -14.74
N ALA A 75 6.37 4.76 -13.54
CA ALA A 75 6.14 3.47 -12.91
C ALA A 75 5.16 2.58 -13.72
N THR A 76 4.18 3.20 -14.38
CA THR A 76 3.22 2.53 -15.26
C THR A 76 3.92 1.96 -16.48
N GLU A 77 4.79 2.71 -17.15
CA GLU A 77 5.56 2.19 -18.28
C GLU A 77 6.45 1.00 -17.87
N TYR A 78 7.04 1.04 -16.66
CA TYR A 78 7.84 -0.05 -16.14
C TYR A 78 6.98 -1.30 -15.88
N HIS A 79 5.84 -1.11 -15.21
CA HIS A 79 4.90 -2.17 -14.89
C HIS A 79 4.36 -2.84 -16.17
N LEU A 80 3.93 -2.03 -17.14
CA LEU A 80 3.37 -2.53 -18.40
C LEU A 80 4.40 -3.33 -19.21
N GLN A 81 5.64 -2.86 -19.32
CA GLN A 81 6.68 -3.57 -20.05
C GLN A 81 6.95 -4.97 -19.46
N ASN A 82 6.98 -5.06 -18.13
CA ASN A 82 7.35 -6.29 -17.45
C ASN A 82 6.19 -7.29 -17.37
N HIS A 83 4.95 -6.82 -17.17
CA HIS A 83 3.83 -7.71 -16.84
C HIS A 83 2.76 -7.81 -17.93
N PHE A 84 2.77 -6.96 -18.96
CA PHE A 84 1.73 -6.93 -20.00
C PHE A 84 2.27 -7.30 -21.38
N SER A 85 1.43 -7.97 -22.16
CA SER A 85 1.61 -8.21 -23.60
C SER A 85 0.62 -7.38 -24.40
N HIS A 86 0.92 -7.18 -25.68
CA HIS A 86 -0.02 -6.62 -26.64
C HIS A 86 -0.50 -7.75 -27.54
N ASP A 87 -1.81 -7.80 -27.82
CA ASP A 87 -2.34 -8.66 -28.87
C ASP A 87 -2.13 -8.05 -30.27
N GLU A 88 -2.59 -8.74 -31.32
CA GLU A 88 -2.48 -8.29 -32.72
C GLU A 88 -3.19 -6.94 -32.98
N ASN A 89 -4.15 -6.57 -32.14
CA ASN A 89 -4.89 -5.31 -32.23
C ASN A 89 -4.27 -4.20 -31.36
N GLY A 90 -3.15 -4.48 -30.69
CA GLY A 90 -2.52 -3.56 -29.74
C GLY A 90 -3.26 -3.46 -28.39
N GLN A 91 -4.24 -4.33 -28.12
CA GLN A 91 -4.89 -4.39 -26.83
C GLN A 91 -3.94 -5.00 -25.79
N ARG A 92 -3.83 -4.34 -24.64
CA ARG A 92 -2.99 -4.80 -23.54
C ARG A 92 -3.71 -5.85 -22.71
N SER A 93 -3.02 -6.94 -22.43
CA SER A 93 -3.44 -7.98 -21.50
C SER A 93 -2.30 -8.33 -20.55
N LEU A 94 -2.64 -8.73 -19.32
CA LEU A 94 -1.66 -9.26 -18.38
C LEU A 94 -1.10 -10.57 -18.94
N LYS A 95 0.22 -10.75 -18.84
CA LYS A 95 0.90 -12.00 -19.21
C LYS A 95 0.47 -13.11 -18.24
N GLU A 96 0.35 -14.33 -18.74
CA GLU A 96 0.03 -15.50 -17.93
C GLU A 96 1.05 -15.68 -16.80
N GLY A 97 0.57 -15.86 -15.56
CA GLY A 97 1.43 -16.05 -14.38
C GLY A 97 1.86 -14.77 -13.67
N HIS A 98 1.48 -13.59 -14.18
CA HIS A 98 1.81 -12.29 -13.58
C HIS A 98 0.68 -11.70 -12.72
N GLU A 99 -0.37 -12.47 -12.42
CA GLU A 99 -1.55 -12.04 -11.65
C GLU A 99 -1.22 -11.65 -10.20
N ASN A 100 -0.14 -12.18 -9.65
CA ASN A 100 0.33 -11.91 -8.29
C ASN A 100 1.66 -11.13 -8.26
N GLU A 101 2.02 -10.46 -9.36
CA GLU A 101 3.20 -9.60 -9.42
C GLU A 101 2.83 -8.13 -9.28
N VAL A 102 3.43 -7.47 -8.30
CA VAL A 102 3.17 -6.07 -7.96
C VAL A 102 4.36 -5.21 -8.37
N THR A 103 4.11 -4.06 -8.97
CA THR A 103 5.09 -2.96 -9.03
C THR A 103 4.71 -1.92 -8.01
N ARG A 104 5.65 -1.43 -7.21
CA ARG A 104 5.36 -0.44 -6.18
C ARG A 104 6.27 0.78 -6.29
N LEU A 105 5.65 1.95 -6.35
CA LEU A 105 6.33 3.24 -6.30
C LEU A 105 6.39 3.76 -4.86
N LEU A 106 7.59 4.04 -4.37
CA LEU A 106 7.85 4.39 -2.97
C LEU A 106 8.49 5.76 -2.86
N PHE A 107 7.87 6.68 -2.12
CA PHE A 107 8.51 7.92 -1.68
C PHE A 107 9.07 7.79 -0.27
N HIS A 108 10.18 8.49 0.00
CA HIS A 108 10.72 8.63 1.35
C HIS A 108 9.90 9.59 2.20
N GLU A 109 10.06 9.51 3.51
CA GLU A 109 9.43 10.44 4.44
C GLU A 109 9.69 11.91 4.07
N ALA A 110 8.65 12.74 4.18
CA ALA A 110 8.67 14.18 3.92
C ALA A 110 8.88 14.61 2.47
N ALA A 111 8.80 13.70 1.50
CA ALA A 111 8.94 14.05 0.07
C ALA A 111 7.90 15.09 -0.41
N PHE A 112 6.77 15.23 0.28
CA PHE A 112 5.66 16.12 -0.09
C PHE A 112 5.48 17.33 0.83
N TYR A 113 6.49 17.69 1.63
CA TYR A 113 6.34 18.84 2.53
C TYR A 113 6.34 20.15 1.75
N THR A 114 5.44 21.05 2.13
CA THR A 114 5.27 22.39 1.58
C THR A 114 5.83 23.44 2.54
N PRO A 115 5.95 24.72 2.16
CA PRO A 115 6.41 25.77 3.09
C PRO A 115 5.54 25.95 4.35
N SER A 116 4.27 25.56 4.29
CA SER A 116 3.31 25.46 5.39
C SER A 116 2.53 24.15 5.25
N PRO A 117 1.98 23.53 6.31
CA PRO A 117 1.17 22.33 6.17
C PRO A 117 -0.02 22.57 5.22
N LEU A 118 -0.42 21.52 4.51
CA LEU A 118 -1.62 21.54 3.66
C LEU A 118 -2.85 21.75 4.54
N THR A 119 -3.78 22.60 4.10
CA THR A 119 -5.10 22.64 4.73
C THR A 119 -5.82 21.30 4.46
N LYS A 120 -6.73 20.89 5.34
CA LYS A 120 -7.58 19.71 5.09
C LYS A 120 -8.25 19.77 3.71
N LYS A 121 -8.76 20.95 3.31
CA LYS A 121 -9.39 21.18 2.00
C LYS A 121 -8.45 20.93 0.83
N ASP A 122 -7.18 21.36 0.93
CA ASP A 122 -6.21 21.16 -0.15
C ASP A 122 -5.72 19.71 -0.19
N PHE A 123 -5.61 19.05 0.96
CA PHE A 123 -5.31 17.63 1.03
C PHE A 123 -6.46 16.78 0.45
N ASP A 124 -7.72 17.08 0.78
CA ASP A 124 -8.90 16.40 0.21
C ASP A 124 -8.93 16.53 -1.33
N LYS A 125 -8.64 17.73 -1.87
CA LYS A 125 -8.51 17.93 -3.33
C LYS A 125 -7.38 17.12 -3.94
N LEU A 126 -6.26 16.97 -3.23
CA LEU A 126 -5.14 16.15 -3.68
C LEU A 126 -5.55 14.69 -3.76
N LEU A 127 -6.21 14.17 -2.71
CA LEU A 127 -6.68 12.79 -2.64
C LEU A 127 -7.65 12.47 -3.79
N THR A 128 -8.62 13.35 -4.07
CA THR A 128 -9.51 13.17 -5.24
C THR A 128 -8.74 13.13 -6.56
N ALA A 129 -7.70 13.95 -6.72
CA ALA A 129 -6.88 13.93 -7.92
C ALA A 129 -6.05 12.63 -8.03
N ILE A 130 -5.50 12.15 -6.91
CA ILE A 130 -4.76 10.88 -6.82
C ILE A 130 -5.67 9.70 -7.12
N GLU A 131 -6.88 9.66 -6.54
CA GLU A 131 -7.86 8.61 -6.78
C GLU A 131 -8.26 8.53 -8.26
N ARG A 132 -8.59 9.68 -8.86
CA ARG A 132 -8.92 9.75 -10.29
C ARG A 132 -7.76 9.28 -11.16
N MET A 133 -6.53 9.69 -10.85
CA MET A 133 -5.34 9.22 -11.56
C MET A 133 -5.18 7.70 -11.39
N ALA A 134 -5.28 7.19 -10.16
CA ALA A 134 -5.13 5.78 -9.85
C ALA A 134 -6.16 4.88 -10.54
N SER A 135 -7.35 5.40 -10.84
CA SER A 135 -8.38 4.66 -11.60
C SER A 135 -8.02 4.40 -13.06
N SER A 136 -7.08 5.17 -13.63
CA SER A 136 -6.57 4.97 -14.99
C SER A 136 -5.26 4.19 -15.03
N LEU A 137 -4.67 3.89 -13.87
CA LEU A 137 -3.44 3.12 -13.75
C LEU A 137 -3.75 1.61 -13.73
N PRO A 138 -2.83 0.75 -14.20
CA PRO A 138 -3.06 -0.70 -14.22
C PRO A 138 -3.22 -1.29 -12.82
N GLU A 139 -3.94 -2.40 -12.72
CA GLU A 139 -3.99 -3.22 -11.50
C GLU A 139 -2.58 -3.70 -11.12
N ASN A 140 -2.37 -4.04 -9.84
CA ASN A 140 -1.07 -4.43 -9.29
C ASN A 140 0.05 -3.35 -9.37
N LEU A 141 -0.26 -2.11 -9.78
CA LEU A 141 0.60 -0.96 -9.52
C LEU A 141 0.18 -0.31 -8.20
N TYR A 142 1.08 -0.26 -7.22
CA TYR A 142 0.81 0.35 -5.91
C TYR A 142 1.65 1.62 -5.71
N LEU A 143 1.08 2.62 -5.04
CA LEU A 143 1.77 3.87 -4.73
C LEU A 143 1.85 4.06 -3.21
N LEU A 144 3.04 4.36 -2.70
CA LEU A 144 3.25 4.81 -1.32
C LEU A 144 3.78 6.25 -1.33
N LEU A 145 2.89 7.18 -1.05
CA LEU A 145 3.18 8.61 -1.01
C LEU A 145 3.45 9.02 0.44
N SER A 146 4.72 9.00 0.83
CA SER A 146 5.19 9.38 2.17
C SER A 146 5.93 10.72 2.08
N SER A 147 5.75 11.69 2.96
CA SER A 147 4.54 11.97 3.76
C SER A 147 4.12 13.42 3.54
N PHE A 148 2.88 13.74 3.88
CA PHE A 148 2.24 15.05 3.73
C PHE A 148 2.01 15.69 5.12
N PRO A 149 2.44 16.94 5.35
CA PRO A 149 2.08 17.66 6.55
C PRO A 149 0.67 18.25 6.36
N VAL A 150 -0.31 17.84 7.16
CA VAL A 150 -1.72 18.25 7.03
C VAL A 150 -2.18 18.97 8.29
N ALA A 151 -2.57 20.23 8.15
CA ALA A 151 -3.11 21.05 9.23
C ALA A 151 -4.46 20.48 9.69
N ILE A 152 -4.53 20.24 10.99
CA ILE A 152 -5.75 19.82 11.69
C ILE A 152 -6.53 21.02 12.19
N ASN A 153 -5.81 22.01 12.72
CA ASN A 153 -6.33 23.30 13.15
C ASN A 153 -5.23 24.37 13.01
N GLU A 154 -5.49 25.59 13.47
CA GLU A 154 -4.57 26.73 13.33
C GLU A 154 -3.16 26.47 13.90
N ASN A 155 -3.08 25.66 14.96
CA ASN A 155 -1.85 25.47 15.72
C ASN A 155 -1.33 24.03 15.64
N HIS A 156 -1.99 23.14 14.91
CA HIS A 156 -1.64 21.73 14.88
C HIS A 156 -1.69 21.10 13.48
N TYR A 157 -0.78 20.18 13.24
CA TYR A 157 -0.75 19.37 12.02
C TYR A 157 -0.37 17.93 12.32
N VAL A 158 -0.61 17.03 11.37
CA VAL A 158 -0.19 15.62 11.39
C VAL A 158 0.59 15.28 10.13
N ASN A 159 1.40 14.22 10.17
CA ASN A 159 2.12 13.73 8.99
C ASN A 159 1.38 12.50 8.45
N GLN A 160 0.71 12.66 7.32
CA GLN A 160 -0.09 11.61 6.69
C GLN A 160 0.66 10.93 5.56
N VAL A 161 0.42 9.65 5.41
CA VAL A 161 0.92 8.81 4.31
C VAL A 161 -0.28 8.27 3.56
N VAL A 162 -0.17 8.26 2.23
CA VAL A 162 -1.22 7.74 1.35
C VAL A 162 -0.69 6.50 0.65
N HIS A 163 -1.32 5.36 0.92
CA HIS A 163 -1.12 4.12 0.18
C HIS A 163 -2.26 3.93 -0.82
N VAL A 164 -1.93 3.59 -2.06
CA VAL A 164 -2.89 3.45 -3.16
C VAL A 164 -2.69 2.09 -3.81
N GLN A 165 -3.73 1.27 -3.88
CA GLN A 165 -3.80 0.11 -4.77
C GLN A 165 -4.54 0.56 -6.04
N CYS A 166 -3.84 0.64 -7.17
CA CYS A 166 -4.41 1.12 -8.43
C CYS A 166 -5.26 0.05 -9.14
N GLY A 167 -5.98 0.48 -10.18
CA GLY A 167 -6.93 -0.33 -10.93
C GLY A 167 -8.24 0.41 -11.14
N ALA A 168 -9.20 -0.18 -11.84
CA ALA A 168 -10.46 0.48 -12.19
C ALA A 168 -11.25 1.00 -10.97
N VAL A 169 -11.12 0.31 -9.83
CA VAL A 169 -11.66 0.74 -8.53
C VAL A 169 -10.48 0.87 -7.55
N PRO A 170 -9.79 2.02 -7.53
CA PRO A 170 -8.60 2.17 -6.70
C PRO A 170 -8.96 2.16 -5.21
N LYS A 171 -8.08 1.60 -4.38
CA LYS A 171 -8.24 1.62 -2.92
C LYS A 171 -7.20 2.52 -2.29
N LEU A 172 -7.67 3.63 -1.71
CA LEU A 172 -6.84 4.57 -0.96
C LEU A 172 -6.88 4.23 0.53
N THR A 173 -5.73 4.26 1.19
CA THR A 173 -5.60 4.10 2.64
C THR A 173 -4.69 5.20 3.15
N ILE A 174 -5.19 5.95 4.13
CA ILE A 174 -4.48 7.09 4.72
C ILE A 174 -4.18 6.75 6.17
N PHE A 175 -2.92 6.86 6.55
CA PHE A 175 -2.50 6.65 7.93
C PHE A 175 -1.53 7.73 8.38
N THR A 176 -1.43 7.90 9.70
CA THR A 176 -0.65 8.98 10.32
C THR A 176 0.63 8.42 10.95
N LYS A 177 1.75 9.12 10.74
CA LYS A 177 3.00 8.87 11.47
C LYS A 177 2.76 8.92 12.96
N ILE A 178 3.14 7.85 13.66
CA ILE A 178 2.80 7.65 15.07
C ILE A 178 3.80 8.41 15.96
N THR A 179 5.09 8.25 15.66
CA THR A 179 6.18 8.69 16.51
C THR A 179 7.04 9.76 15.85
N PRO A 180 7.13 10.97 16.44
CA PRO A 180 7.94 12.04 15.85
C PRO A 180 9.43 11.78 15.93
N SER A 181 10.14 12.43 15.03
CA SER A 181 11.57 12.63 15.13
C SER A 181 11.89 14.06 15.57
N GLY A 182 12.98 14.24 16.32
CA GLY A 182 13.54 15.58 16.58
C GLY A 182 14.08 16.24 15.31
N PHE A 183 14.19 15.50 14.21
CA PHE A 183 14.60 16.00 12.90
C PHE A 183 13.43 16.39 11.99
N ASP A 184 12.18 16.18 12.43
CA ASP A 184 11.00 16.54 11.64
C ASP A 184 10.95 18.06 11.40
N PRO A 185 10.54 18.51 10.20
CA PRO A 185 10.30 19.92 9.93
C PRO A 185 9.43 20.60 10.99
N LEU A 186 9.88 21.75 11.49
CA LEU A 186 9.09 22.58 12.39
C LEU A 186 8.46 23.72 11.58
N PHE A 187 7.13 23.79 11.62
CA PHE A 187 6.37 24.88 11.00
C PHE A 187 6.16 25.99 12.03
N PRO A 188 6.43 27.27 11.69
CA PRO A 188 6.21 28.38 12.60
C PRO A 188 4.79 28.38 13.16
N ASN A 189 4.65 28.53 14.48
CA ASN A 189 3.39 28.58 15.21
C ASN A 189 2.53 27.29 15.15
N MET A 190 3.05 26.18 14.62
CA MET A 190 2.32 24.91 14.57
C MET A 190 3.08 23.79 15.28
N LYS A 191 2.34 22.95 15.99
CA LYS A 191 2.84 21.74 16.65
C LYS A 191 2.38 20.51 15.90
N CYS A 192 3.28 19.58 15.64
CA CYS A 192 2.88 18.28 15.13
C CYS A 192 2.16 17.50 16.24
N ILE A 193 0.99 16.93 15.95
CA ILE A 193 0.31 16.00 16.85
C ILE A 193 0.98 14.63 16.70
N HIS A 194 1.09 13.93 17.82
CA HIS A 194 1.74 12.62 17.93
C HIS A 194 0.82 11.66 18.65
N TYR A 195 0.86 10.38 18.26
CA TYR A 195 -0.02 9.35 18.79
C TYR A 195 0.79 8.21 19.41
N SER A 196 1.80 8.53 20.25
CA SER A 196 2.63 7.48 20.85
C SER A 196 1.77 6.51 21.66
N SER A 197 1.89 5.21 21.37
CA SER A 197 1.16 4.13 22.02
C SER A 197 1.33 4.09 23.56
N GLU A 198 2.46 4.57 24.08
CA GLU A 198 2.82 4.48 25.50
C GLU A 198 2.32 5.64 26.38
N LYS A 199 1.88 6.75 25.77
CA LYS A 199 1.38 7.94 26.49
C LYS A 199 0.02 8.40 25.98
N ARG A 200 -0.82 7.47 25.50
CA ARG A 200 -2.22 7.74 25.16
C ARG A 200 -2.96 8.25 26.40
N LYS A 201 -2.95 9.57 26.59
CA LYS A 201 -3.89 10.23 27.49
C LYS A 201 -5.23 10.30 26.77
N PRO A 202 -6.37 10.09 27.45
CA PRO A 202 -7.70 10.13 26.84
C PRO A 202 -7.99 11.42 26.03
N VAL A 203 -7.33 12.53 26.34
CA VAL A 203 -7.42 13.81 25.59
C VAL A 203 -6.93 13.70 24.14
N GLN A 204 -6.03 12.77 23.82
CA GLN A 204 -5.60 12.51 22.44
C GLN A 204 -6.61 11.69 21.64
N ASP A 205 -7.45 10.90 22.32
CA ASP A 205 -8.54 10.17 21.66
C ASP A 205 -9.67 11.15 21.28
N ASP A 206 -9.98 12.15 22.10
CA ASP A 206 -10.94 13.21 21.75
C ASP A 206 -10.45 14.07 20.57
N LEU A 207 -9.13 14.30 20.47
CA LEU A 207 -8.55 15.01 19.32
C LEU A 207 -8.43 14.11 18.08
N ALA A 208 -8.20 12.81 18.23
CA ALA A 208 -8.26 11.84 17.13
C ALA A 208 -9.68 11.68 16.58
N MET A 209 -10.67 11.67 17.47
CA MET A 209 -12.09 11.52 17.16
C MET A 209 -12.71 12.81 16.64
N SER A 210 -12.30 14.00 17.12
CA SER A 210 -12.77 15.29 16.60
C SER A 210 -12.17 15.67 15.23
N VAL A 211 -11.19 14.91 14.74
CA VAL A 211 -10.63 15.03 13.39
C VAL A 211 -11.37 14.14 12.39
N LEU A 212 -12.21 13.22 12.87
CA LEU A 212 -13.22 12.56 12.05
C LEU A 212 -14.40 13.55 11.94
N PRO A 213 -14.65 14.16 10.78
CA PRO A 213 -15.88 14.93 10.62
C PRO A 213 -17.08 13.97 10.67
N ASP A 214 -18.19 14.44 11.21
CA ASP A 214 -19.47 13.72 11.37
C ASP A 214 -20.11 13.16 10.08
N ASN A 215 -19.45 13.27 8.93
CA ASN A 215 -19.96 12.79 7.65
C ASN A 215 -19.45 11.38 7.34
N GLU A 216 -20.38 10.43 7.18
CA GLU A 216 -20.19 9.02 6.80
C GLU A 216 -19.31 8.77 5.54
N ASN A 217 -19.00 9.83 4.76
CA ASN A 217 -18.20 9.77 3.54
C ASN A 217 -16.73 10.22 3.70
N THR A 218 -16.26 10.49 4.93
CA THR A 218 -14.86 10.93 5.12
C THR A 218 -13.95 9.75 5.45
N PRO A 219 -12.73 9.66 4.86
CA PRO A 219 -11.80 8.57 5.15
C PRO A 219 -11.51 8.47 6.65
N VAL A 220 -11.73 7.29 7.23
CA VAL A 220 -11.30 6.97 8.59
C VAL A 220 -9.78 7.12 8.65
N ILE A 221 -9.27 8.00 9.51
CA ILE A 221 -7.82 8.11 9.75
C ILE A 221 -7.38 6.84 10.47
N ASP A 222 -6.64 6.01 9.76
CA ASP A 222 -6.10 4.79 10.35
C ASP A 222 -4.81 5.12 11.10
N TYR A 223 -4.73 4.71 12.36
CA TYR A 223 -3.50 4.78 13.16
C TYR A 223 -2.73 3.46 13.12
N SER A 224 -3.19 2.51 12.31
CA SER A 224 -2.48 1.30 11.97
C SER A 224 -1.50 1.58 10.84
N CYS A 225 -0.23 1.26 11.07
CA CYS A 225 0.77 1.15 9.99
C CYS A 225 0.71 -0.20 9.27
N THR A 226 -0.20 -1.10 9.64
CA THR A 226 -0.46 -2.37 8.95
C THR A 226 -1.71 -2.25 8.08
N LEU A 227 -1.64 -2.73 6.85
CA LEU A 227 -2.77 -2.75 5.92
C LEU A 227 -2.82 -4.06 5.13
N LYS A 228 -4.03 -4.47 4.73
CA LYS A 228 -4.26 -5.68 3.93
C LYS A 228 -4.37 -5.31 2.45
N CYS A 229 -3.48 -5.90 1.65
CA CYS A 229 -3.41 -5.74 0.20
C CYS A 229 -3.94 -6.97 -0.53
N GLN A 230 -4.39 -6.77 -1.77
CA GLN A 230 -4.84 -7.84 -2.65
C GLN A 230 -4.39 -7.60 -4.09
N THR A 231 -3.80 -8.63 -4.68
CA THR A 231 -3.40 -8.66 -6.09
C THR A 231 -4.59 -8.99 -6.99
N SER A 232 -4.49 -8.74 -8.30
CA SER A 232 -5.51 -9.10 -9.29
C SER A 232 -5.75 -10.61 -9.36
N GLY A 233 -4.75 -11.45 -9.06
CA GLY A 233 -4.88 -12.91 -8.92
C GLY A 233 -5.64 -13.37 -7.67
N GLY A 234 -5.88 -12.46 -6.73
CA GLY A 234 -6.60 -12.72 -5.48
C GLY A 234 -5.71 -13.20 -4.33
N ALA A 235 -4.38 -13.21 -4.50
CA ALA A 235 -3.46 -13.37 -3.38
C ALA A 235 -3.51 -12.13 -2.48
N GLU A 236 -3.45 -12.34 -1.16
CA GLU A 236 -3.52 -11.28 -0.16
C GLU A 236 -2.28 -11.31 0.74
N PHE A 237 -1.90 -10.14 1.26
CA PHE A 237 -0.77 -10.01 2.16
C PHE A 237 -0.93 -8.81 3.09
N PHE A 238 -0.21 -8.84 4.22
CA PHE A 238 -0.05 -7.66 5.07
C PHE A 238 1.07 -6.79 4.55
N SER A 239 0.84 -5.49 4.45
CA SER A 239 1.88 -4.49 4.26
C SER A 239 2.01 -3.70 5.56
N VAL A 240 3.18 -3.76 6.19
CA VAL A 240 3.53 -2.95 7.36
C VAL A 240 4.43 -1.82 6.89
N ILE A 241 4.05 -0.58 7.19
CA ILE A 241 4.70 0.63 6.70
C ILE A 241 5.08 1.52 7.87
N GLU A 242 6.33 1.45 8.29
CA GLU A 242 6.83 2.28 9.38
C GLU A 242 7.46 3.57 8.84
N ILE A 243 7.25 4.67 9.56
CA ILE A 243 7.77 5.99 9.19
C ILE A 243 8.76 6.44 10.26
N CYS A 244 10.03 6.59 9.87
CA CYS A 244 11.05 7.19 10.72
C CYS A 244 11.14 6.48 12.08
N LYS A 245 10.91 7.14 13.22
CA LYS A 245 11.01 6.49 14.53
C LYS A 245 10.00 5.38 14.78
N ASP A 246 8.96 5.22 13.96
CA ASP A 246 7.99 4.14 14.14
C ASP A 246 8.67 2.76 14.19
N HIS A 247 9.71 2.55 13.37
CA HIS A 247 10.48 1.30 13.42
C HIS A 247 11.25 1.15 14.72
N PHE A 248 11.91 2.21 15.20
CA PHE A 248 12.64 2.18 16.47
C PHE A 248 11.74 1.74 17.64
N PHE A 249 10.48 2.15 17.64
CA PHE A 249 9.49 1.81 18.66
C PHE A 249 8.64 0.56 18.35
N LYS A 250 8.97 -0.16 17.28
CA LYS A 250 8.29 -1.38 16.82
C LYS A 250 6.79 -1.17 16.62
N GLU A 251 6.37 0.00 16.15
CA GLU A 251 4.95 0.31 15.97
C GLU A 251 4.29 -0.61 14.93
N GLY A 252 5.04 -1.05 13.92
CA GLY A 252 4.65 -2.07 12.95
C GLY A 252 4.31 -3.41 13.60
N TYR A 253 5.17 -3.90 14.50
CA TYR A 253 4.91 -5.12 15.28
C TYR A 253 3.65 -4.97 16.14
N LYS A 254 3.53 -3.86 16.89
CA LYS A 254 2.37 -3.59 17.75
C LYS A 254 1.08 -3.54 16.94
N SER A 255 1.11 -2.86 15.80
CA SER A 255 -0.01 -2.72 14.86
C SER A 255 -0.43 -4.07 14.26
N LEU A 256 0.53 -4.85 13.75
CA LEU A 256 0.26 -6.17 13.18
C LEU A 256 -0.30 -7.13 14.24
N ASN A 257 0.28 -7.13 15.44
CA ASN A 257 -0.22 -7.94 16.55
C ASN A 257 -1.68 -7.61 16.87
N LYS A 258 -2.00 -6.31 17.01
CA LYS A 258 -3.37 -5.86 17.26
C LYS A 258 -4.33 -6.29 16.15
N GLN A 259 -3.93 -6.18 14.89
CA GLN A 259 -4.79 -6.60 13.77
C GLN A 259 -5.06 -8.11 13.80
N ILE A 260 -4.04 -8.92 14.04
CA ILE A 260 -4.21 -10.37 14.14
C ILE A 260 -5.10 -10.71 15.34
N ASP A 261 -4.91 -10.07 16.49
CA ASP A 261 -5.74 -10.31 17.68
C ASP A 261 -7.23 -10.00 17.37
N LEU A 262 -7.52 -8.88 16.70
CA LEU A 262 -8.88 -8.53 16.26
C LEU A 262 -9.45 -9.54 15.24
N MET A 263 -8.64 -9.97 14.26
CA MET A 263 -9.06 -10.92 13.23
C MET A 263 -9.20 -12.35 13.75
N THR A 264 -8.61 -12.67 14.90
CA THR A 264 -8.67 -14.00 15.52
C THR A 264 -9.71 -14.11 16.62
N GLU A 265 -10.50 -13.06 16.85
CA GLU A 265 -11.60 -13.08 17.82
C GLU A 265 -12.57 -14.25 17.57
N PRO A 266 -13.22 -14.80 18.63
CA PRO A 266 -14.04 -16.00 18.50
C PRO A 266 -15.16 -15.93 17.43
N ARG A 267 -15.64 -14.72 17.13
CA ARG A 267 -16.69 -14.48 16.12
C ARG A 267 -16.16 -14.16 14.72
N ALA A 268 -14.85 -13.94 14.58
CA ALA A 268 -14.25 -13.68 13.29
C ALA A 268 -14.33 -14.92 12.39
N ASN A 269 -14.77 -14.72 11.15
CA ASN A 269 -15.01 -15.76 10.15
C ASN A 269 -14.21 -15.51 8.85
N GLU A 270 -13.25 -14.60 8.90
CA GLU A 270 -12.40 -14.25 7.78
C GLU A 270 -11.09 -15.06 7.82
N LEU A 271 -10.61 -15.46 6.65
CA LEU A 271 -9.28 -16.05 6.49
C LEU A 271 -8.22 -14.95 6.49
N ILE A 272 -7.08 -15.24 7.11
CA ILE A 272 -5.98 -14.30 7.29
C ILE A 272 -4.79 -14.71 6.41
N PRO A 273 -4.16 -13.79 5.65
CA PRO A 273 -2.98 -14.11 4.85
C PRO A 273 -1.74 -14.38 5.69
N ARG A 274 -0.87 -15.21 5.12
CA ARG A 274 0.42 -15.59 5.72
C ARG A 274 1.58 -14.75 5.24
N GLN A 275 1.39 -13.92 4.21
CA GLN A 275 2.45 -13.15 3.59
C GLN A 275 2.54 -11.74 4.20
N LEU A 276 3.76 -11.23 4.26
CA LEU A 276 4.12 -9.95 4.84
C LEU A 276 5.11 -9.21 3.95
N LEU A 277 4.83 -7.93 3.78
CA LEU A 277 5.72 -6.92 3.23
C LEU A 277 6.02 -5.89 4.32
N HIS A 278 7.30 -5.65 4.60
CA HIS A 278 7.72 -4.66 5.58
C HIS A 278 8.49 -3.53 4.89
N THR A 279 8.01 -2.30 5.09
CA THR A 279 8.49 -1.12 4.38
C THR A 279 8.81 -0.04 5.39
N ILE A 280 9.98 0.57 5.24
CA ILE A 280 10.39 1.66 6.13
C ILE A 280 10.68 2.89 5.27
N THR A 281 9.93 3.96 5.55
CA THR A 281 10.15 5.28 4.95
C THR A 281 10.76 6.19 5.99
N SER A 282 11.99 6.64 5.77
CA SER A 282 12.68 7.60 6.65
C SER A 282 13.52 8.54 5.80
N ASN A 283 14.00 9.60 6.42
CA ASN A 283 14.95 10.53 5.81
C ASN A 283 16.18 10.78 6.73
N TRP A 284 16.21 10.24 7.97
CA TRP A 284 17.18 10.66 8.99
C TRP A 284 17.62 9.62 10.02
N ILE A 285 17.05 8.42 10.04
CA ILE A 285 17.22 7.51 11.19
C ILE A 285 17.73 6.15 10.75
N ASP A 286 18.74 5.67 11.49
CA ASP A 286 19.30 4.34 11.35
C ASP A 286 18.31 3.24 11.79
N PHE A 287 18.50 2.05 11.23
CA PHE A 287 17.64 0.92 11.52
C PHE A 287 18.03 0.30 12.86
N VAL A 288 17.04 -0.32 13.51
CA VAL A 288 17.26 -1.18 14.66
C VAL A 288 16.89 -2.57 14.21
N ASP A 289 17.85 -3.48 14.09
CA ASP A 289 17.60 -4.84 13.55
C ASP A 289 16.50 -5.57 14.33
N ASP A 290 16.43 -5.35 15.64
CA ASP A 290 15.41 -5.95 16.52
C ASP A 290 13.97 -5.46 16.23
N SER A 291 13.76 -4.44 15.39
CA SER A 291 12.44 -3.97 14.97
C SER A 291 11.97 -4.56 13.65
N MET A 292 12.81 -5.35 12.98
CA MET A 292 12.52 -5.93 11.68
C MET A 292 11.51 -7.08 11.81
N LEU A 293 10.39 -7.00 11.08
CA LEU A 293 9.42 -8.10 10.97
C LEU A 293 9.81 -9.17 9.94
N THR A 294 10.80 -8.89 9.11
CA THR A 294 11.32 -9.79 8.08
C THR A 294 12.75 -9.41 7.74
N ASN A 295 13.51 -10.35 7.19
CA ASN A 295 14.83 -10.14 6.61
C ASN A 295 14.81 -9.44 5.23
N LYS A 296 13.65 -9.27 4.61
CA LYS A 296 13.47 -8.55 3.34
C LYS A 296 12.70 -7.26 3.57
N ILE A 297 13.44 -6.19 3.89
CA ILE A 297 12.88 -4.86 4.08
C ILE A 297 13.23 -3.99 2.89
N VAL A 298 12.27 -3.15 2.50
CA VAL A 298 12.47 -2.15 1.46
C VAL A 298 12.55 -0.76 2.10
N ARG A 299 13.64 -0.06 1.79
CA ARG A 299 13.93 1.30 2.25
C ARG A 299 13.71 2.32 1.17
N ALA A 300 12.95 3.36 1.50
CA ALA A 300 12.79 4.51 0.61
C ALA A 300 13.83 5.64 0.84
N ASP A 301 14.64 5.55 1.90
CA ASP A 301 15.50 6.62 2.43
C ASP A 301 16.53 7.20 1.42
N PRO A 302 16.68 8.53 1.31
CA PRO A 302 17.67 9.19 0.44
C PRO A 302 19.11 9.22 0.95
N ILE A 303 19.42 8.82 2.19
CA ILE A 303 20.79 8.91 2.73
C ILE A 303 21.74 7.90 2.03
N LYS A 304 22.71 8.44 1.28
CA LYS A 304 23.79 7.68 0.64
C LYS A 304 24.61 6.89 1.65
N GLY A 305 24.92 5.63 1.32
CA GLY A 305 25.73 4.74 2.15
C GLY A 305 24.92 3.79 3.04
N TYR A 306 23.59 3.85 3.01
CA TYR A 306 22.70 2.98 3.78
C TYR A 306 21.86 2.02 2.93
N ASP A 307 22.20 1.85 1.65
CA ASP A 307 21.65 0.78 0.81
C ASP A 307 22.02 -0.63 1.32
N PHE A 308 22.86 -0.74 2.37
CA PHE A 308 23.12 -1.99 3.09
C PHE A 308 21.86 -2.72 3.60
N GLY A 309 20.71 -2.04 3.70
CA GLY A 309 19.44 -2.68 4.06
C GLY A 309 18.61 -3.19 2.86
N ASN A 310 18.82 -2.65 1.66
CA ASN A 310 18.17 -3.14 0.45
C ASN A 310 19.10 -4.19 -0.19
N HIS A 311 18.99 -5.45 0.24
CA HIS A 311 19.74 -6.56 -0.35
C HIS A 311 19.28 -6.94 -1.79
N ILE A 312 18.44 -6.10 -2.40
CA ILE A 312 17.84 -6.34 -3.70
C ILE A 312 18.67 -5.59 -4.74
N PRO A 313 19.16 -6.26 -5.80
CA PRO A 313 19.91 -5.60 -6.87
C PRO A 313 19.06 -4.58 -7.65
N LEU A 314 19.74 -3.64 -8.32
CA LEU A 314 19.10 -2.75 -9.28
C LEU A 314 18.87 -3.46 -10.62
N VAL A 315 17.82 -3.07 -11.33
CA VAL A 315 17.49 -3.58 -12.66
C VAL A 315 18.07 -2.67 -13.72
N SER A 316 18.77 -3.28 -14.69
CA SER A 316 19.14 -2.58 -15.91
C SER A 316 17.90 -2.29 -16.77
N LEU A 317 17.60 -1.01 -16.93
CA LEU A 317 16.58 -0.44 -17.77
C LEU A 317 16.87 -0.70 -19.26
N SER A 318 15.86 -1.17 -20.00
CA SER A 318 15.98 -1.39 -21.44
C SER A 318 15.97 -0.06 -22.21
N ALA A 319 16.55 -0.04 -23.42
CA ALA A 319 16.49 1.14 -24.28
C ALA A 319 15.04 1.49 -24.68
N ALA A 320 14.20 0.47 -24.88
CA ALA A 320 12.79 0.64 -25.19
C ALA A 320 12.02 1.32 -24.04
N PHE A 321 12.27 0.90 -22.79
CA PHE A 321 11.70 1.55 -21.61
C PHE A 321 12.07 3.04 -21.55
N ARG A 322 13.37 3.35 -21.67
CA ARG A 322 13.87 4.73 -21.64
C ARG A 322 13.24 5.60 -22.73
N ALA A 323 13.09 5.07 -23.94
CA ALA A 323 12.43 5.78 -25.03
C ALA A 323 10.95 6.09 -24.73
N LYS A 324 10.23 5.14 -24.11
CA LYS A 324 8.85 5.36 -23.67
C LYS A 324 8.73 6.38 -22.56
N VAL A 325 9.61 6.32 -21.55
CA VAL A 325 9.64 7.34 -20.48
C VAL A 325 9.87 8.74 -21.04
N LEU A 326 10.80 8.90 -22.00
CA LEU A 326 11.00 10.20 -22.66
C LEU A 326 9.71 10.68 -23.31
N GLN A 327 9.07 9.82 -24.12
CA GLN A 327 7.83 10.14 -24.82
C GLN A 327 6.73 10.59 -23.86
N THR A 328 6.48 9.84 -22.79
CA THR A 328 5.45 10.14 -21.79
C THR A 328 5.77 11.41 -20.99
N SER A 329 7.04 11.76 -20.84
CA SER A 329 7.45 12.97 -20.12
C SER A 329 7.32 14.28 -20.91
N LEU A 330 7.12 14.23 -22.24
CA LEU A 330 7.16 15.41 -23.12
C LEU A 330 6.12 16.47 -22.71
N GLU A 331 4.89 16.06 -22.39
CA GLU A 331 3.83 16.99 -21.98
C GLU A 331 4.20 17.77 -20.71
N TYR A 332 4.88 17.11 -19.78
CA TYR A 332 5.39 17.75 -18.56
C TYR A 332 6.56 18.69 -18.88
N GLN A 333 7.45 18.33 -19.80
CA GLN A 333 8.57 19.20 -20.21
C GLN A 333 8.08 20.49 -20.90
N GLU A 334 7.00 20.42 -21.69
CA GLU A 334 6.38 21.60 -22.30
C GLU A 334 5.81 22.58 -21.26
N VAL A 335 5.18 22.06 -20.20
CA VAL A 335 4.64 22.87 -19.09
C VAL A 335 5.76 23.38 -18.18
N TYR A 336 6.72 22.51 -17.87
CA TYR A 336 7.82 22.74 -16.94
C TYR A 336 9.13 22.81 -17.71
N LYS A 337 9.31 23.88 -18.50
CA LYS A 337 10.43 24.07 -19.47
C LYS A 337 11.86 23.92 -18.94
N LYS A 338 12.06 23.93 -17.62
CA LYS A 338 13.37 23.73 -17.00
C LYS A 338 13.59 22.27 -16.55
N MET A 339 12.57 21.43 -16.71
CA MET A 339 12.57 20.04 -16.30
C MET A 339 13.34 19.26 -17.34
N ASN A 340 14.19 18.35 -16.87
CA ASN A 340 14.91 17.44 -17.74
C ASN A 340 14.96 16.05 -17.11
N LEU A 341 14.97 15.02 -17.96
CA LEU A 341 15.18 13.65 -17.53
C LEU A 341 16.59 13.22 -17.95
N ILE A 342 17.37 12.75 -16.97
CA ILE A 342 18.67 12.10 -17.19
C ILE A 342 18.45 10.63 -16.91
N MET A 343 18.65 9.77 -17.90
CA MET A 343 18.45 8.34 -17.76
C MET A 343 19.78 7.61 -17.87
N ASP A 344 20.03 6.76 -16.89
CA ASP A 344 21.17 5.85 -16.87
C ASP A 344 20.70 4.41 -17.15
N SER A 345 21.60 3.44 -17.06
CA SER A 345 21.25 2.03 -17.16
C SER A 345 20.34 1.58 -16.03
N GLU A 346 20.41 2.13 -14.83
CA GLU A 346 19.68 1.62 -13.65
C GLU A 346 18.75 2.63 -12.98
N VAL A 347 18.87 3.91 -13.34
CA VAL A 347 18.18 5.02 -12.67
C VAL A 347 17.62 6.04 -13.65
N ILE A 348 16.60 6.77 -13.19
CA ILE A 348 16.07 7.94 -13.89
C ILE A 348 16.10 9.13 -12.94
N SER A 349 16.88 10.15 -13.27
CA SER A 349 16.93 11.40 -12.53
C SER A 349 16.08 12.47 -13.20
N ILE A 350 15.20 13.10 -12.42
CA ILE A 350 14.37 14.24 -12.84
C ILE A 350 15.00 15.51 -12.27
N VAL A 351 15.58 16.32 -13.14
CA VAL A 351 16.16 17.63 -12.81
C VAL A 351 15.05 18.67 -12.87
N ASN A 352 14.99 19.57 -11.89
CA ASN A 352 13.94 20.59 -11.75
C ASN A 352 12.52 20.00 -11.93
N PRO A 353 12.12 19.05 -11.08
CA PRO A 353 10.78 18.49 -11.16
C PRO A 353 9.69 19.53 -10.89
N PRO A 354 8.43 19.26 -11.30
CA PRO A 354 7.28 20.11 -10.99
C PRO A 354 7.25 20.55 -9.53
N PHE A 355 7.52 19.64 -8.59
CA PHE A 355 7.51 19.90 -7.15
C PHE A 355 8.78 19.34 -6.48
N GLY A 356 9.29 20.07 -5.49
CA GLY A 356 10.46 19.66 -4.70
C GLY A 356 11.80 19.80 -5.42
N PRO A 357 12.90 19.33 -4.81
CA PRO A 357 14.25 19.29 -5.39
C PRO A 357 14.37 18.18 -6.45
N PRO A 358 15.49 18.13 -7.21
CA PRO A 358 15.79 17.01 -8.09
C PRO A 358 15.58 15.67 -7.40
N LEU A 359 15.05 14.70 -8.14
CA LEU A 359 14.80 13.37 -7.61
C LEU A 359 15.31 12.28 -8.55
N THR A 360 15.60 11.11 -8.00
CA THR A 360 16.08 9.94 -8.75
C THR A 360 15.21 8.73 -8.40
N LEU A 361 14.78 8.03 -9.44
CA LEU A 361 14.03 6.78 -9.36
C LEU A 361 15.02 5.63 -9.51
N PHE A 362 15.04 4.74 -8.51
CA PHE A 362 15.85 3.52 -8.47
C PHE A 362 14.92 2.32 -8.68
N PHE A 363 15.25 1.46 -9.64
CA PHE A 363 14.44 0.30 -10.02
C PHE A 363 15.10 -0.96 -9.46
N TYR A 364 14.41 -1.66 -8.58
CA TYR A 364 14.91 -2.86 -7.92
C TYR A 364 14.36 -4.12 -8.55
N GLU A 365 15.15 -5.19 -8.48
CA GLU A 365 14.74 -6.52 -8.93
C GLU A 365 13.50 -7.01 -8.18
N ALA A 366 12.73 -7.85 -8.88
CA ALA A 366 11.56 -8.48 -8.32
C ALA A 366 11.96 -9.46 -7.20
N HIS A 367 11.23 -9.45 -6.09
CA HIS A 367 11.46 -10.39 -4.99
C HIS A 367 10.16 -10.91 -4.41
N GLN A 368 10.18 -12.18 -3.98
CA GLN A 368 9.04 -12.79 -3.31
C GLN A 368 8.89 -12.25 -1.89
N LEU A 369 7.63 -11.96 -1.51
CA LEU A 369 7.27 -11.54 -0.15
C LEU A 369 7.67 -12.58 0.90
N SER A 370 7.85 -12.10 2.13
CA SER A 370 8.15 -12.97 3.26
C SER A 370 6.87 -13.58 3.83
N VAL A 371 7.02 -14.67 4.57
CA VAL A 371 5.95 -15.14 5.45
C VAL A 371 5.95 -14.35 6.75
N LEU A 372 4.82 -14.35 7.45
CA LEU A 372 4.71 -13.81 8.80
C LEU A 372 5.74 -14.46 9.73
N PRO A 373 6.28 -13.71 10.70
CA PRO A 373 7.06 -14.28 11.81
C PRO A 373 6.34 -15.44 12.51
N ALA A 374 7.12 -16.36 13.06
CA ALA A 374 6.61 -17.65 13.56
C ALA A 374 5.53 -17.51 14.66
N ASP A 375 5.69 -16.53 15.54
CA ASP A 375 4.74 -16.18 16.59
C ASP A 375 3.39 -15.72 16.02
N PHE A 376 3.40 -14.92 14.95
CA PHE A 376 2.18 -14.55 14.22
C PHE A 376 1.59 -15.71 13.42
N LEU A 377 2.43 -16.43 12.69
CA LEU A 377 2.03 -17.49 11.75
C LEU A 377 1.27 -18.61 12.46
N SER A 378 1.74 -19.05 13.63
CA SER A 378 1.09 -20.10 14.41
C SER A 378 -0.35 -19.74 14.82
N ARG A 379 -0.60 -18.49 15.21
CA ARG A 379 -1.94 -18.00 15.55
C ARG A 379 -2.83 -17.90 14.33
N VAL A 380 -2.30 -17.39 13.22
CA VAL A 380 -3.01 -17.30 11.94
C VAL A 380 -3.42 -18.67 11.43
N ASP A 381 -2.54 -19.67 11.54
CA ASP A 381 -2.83 -21.04 11.11
C ASP A 381 -3.91 -21.70 11.95
N GLN A 382 -3.84 -21.58 13.27
CA GLN A 382 -4.88 -22.09 14.17
C GLN A 382 -6.24 -21.42 13.91
N HIS A 383 -6.24 -20.11 13.67
CA HIS A 383 -7.46 -19.38 13.32
C HIS A 383 -8.04 -19.80 11.98
N ASN A 384 -7.23 -19.87 10.93
CA ASN A 384 -7.68 -20.27 9.60
C ASN A 384 -8.24 -21.70 9.62
N GLU A 385 -7.59 -22.62 10.33
CA GLU A 385 -8.12 -23.97 10.52
C GLU A 385 -9.49 -23.96 11.20
N ARG A 386 -9.64 -23.17 12.28
CA ARG A 386 -10.91 -23.00 12.99
C ARG A 386 -12.00 -22.44 12.07
N VAL A 387 -11.71 -21.39 11.30
CA VAL A 387 -12.67 -20.76 10.36
C VAL A 387 -13.13 -21.78 9.31
N ILE A 388 -12.21 -22.55 8.73
CA ILE A 388 -12.54 -23.61 7.76
C ILE A 388 -13.47 -24.65 8.39
N GLN A 389 -13.15 -25.11 9.60
CA GLN A 389 -13.96 -26.11 10.32
C GLN A 389 -15.35 -25.57 10.67
N GLN A 390 -15.43 -24.35 11.22
CA GLN A 390 -16.68 -23.70 11.62
C GLN A 390 -17.59 -23.44 10.42
N TYR A 391 -17.05 -22.88 9.33
CA TYR A 391 -17.82 -22.61 8.11
C TYR A 391 -18.40 -23.90 7.52
N SER A 392 -17.59 -24.95 7.44
CA SER A 392 -18.02 -26.25 6.89
C SER A 392 -19.11 -26.89 7.75
N TYR A 393 -18.99 -26.78 9.08
CA TYR A 393 -19.98 -27.33 10.02
C TYR A 393 -21.31 -26.57 9.99
N GLN A 394 -21.28 -25.24 10.11
CA GLN A 394 -22.49 -24.41 10.16
C GLN A 394 -23.32 -24.53 8.88
N ASN A 395 -22.68 -24.55 7.71
CA ASN A 395 -23.39 -24.68 6.45
C ASN A 395 -23.93 -26.11 6.24
N CYS A 396 -23.23 -27.15 6.67
CA CYS A 396 -23.78 -28.52 6.67
C CYS A 396 -25.06 -28.65 7.51
N LEU A 397 -25.13 -27.99 8.66
CA LEU A 397 -26.36 -28.00 9.47
C LEU A 397 -27.53 -27.32 8.74
N LEU A 398 -27.27 -26.22 8.04
CA LEU A 398 -28.30 -25.54 7.23
C LEU A 398 -28.79 -26.40 6.06
N PHE A 399 -27.93 -27.23 5.46
CA PHE A 399 -28.31 -28.14 4.36
C PHE A 399 -29.05 -29.39 4.82
N ASN A 400 -28.85 -29.82 6.07
CA ASN A 400 -29.54 -31.00 6.63
C ASN A 400 -30.91 -30.66 7.25
N TYR A 401 -31.35 -29.40 7.21
CA TYR A 401 -32.76 -29.06 7.45
C TYR A 401 -33.59 -29.38 6.19
N PRO A 402 -34.69 -30.16 6.27
CA PRO A 402 -35.38 -30.75 5.11
C PRO A 402 -36.05 -29.80 4.09
N SER A 403 -35.86 -28.48 4.19
CA SER A 403 -36.61 -27.49 3.40
C SER A 403 -35.87 -26.91 2.19
N ALA A 404 -34.64 -27.35 1.88
CA ALA A 404 -33.89 -26.86 0.71
C ALA A 404 -33.23 -27.98 -0.09
N ILE A 405 -33.86 -28.38 -1.21
CA ILE A 405 -33.25 -29.27 -2.20
C ILE A 405 -32.37 -28.42 -3.13
N ILE A 406 -31.04 -28.56 -3.02
CA ILE A 406 -30.11 -28.03 -4.03
C ILE A 406 -29.95 -29.08 -5.13
N LYS A 407 -30.35 -28.73 -6.36
CA LYS A 407 -29.95 -29.48 -7.56
C LYS A 407 -28.68 -28.87 -8.13
N GLU A 408 -27.60 -29.65 -8.17
CA GLU A 408 -26.42 -29.31 -8.98
C GLU A 408 -26.73 -29.59 -10.45
N GLU A 409 -26.90 -28.55 -11.26
CA GLU A 409 -26.87 -28.68 -12.71
C GLU A 409 -25.46 -28.37 -13.22
N LYS A 410 -24.75 -29.40 -13.69
CA LYS A 410 -23.51 -29.21 -14.45
C LYS A 410 -23.86 -28.67 -15.84
N LYS A 411 -23.54 -27.42 -16.12
CA LYS A 411 -23.42 -26.90 -17.49
C LYS A 411 -21.94 -26.70 -17.80
N GLU A 412 -21.55 -26.98 -19.05
CA GLU A 412 -20.17 -27.03 -19.55
C GLU A 412 -19.35 -25.73 -19.42
N LYS A 413 -19.88 -24.66 -18.81
CA LYS A 413 -19.18 -23.36 -18.65
C LYS A 413 -19.20 -22.77 -17.23
N GLY A 414 -19.46 -23.57 -16.19
CA GLY A 414 -19.30 -23.13 -14.80
C GLY A 414 -20.38 -23.69 -13.85
N ILE A 415 -20.04 -23.80 -12.55
CA ILE A 415 -20.94 -24.30 -11.51
C ILE A 415 -21.80 -23.13 -11.00
N LYS A 416 -23.12 -23.21 -11.20
CA LYS A 416 -24.09 -22.27 -10.62
C LYS A 416 -24.95 -22.99 -9.59
N LEU A 417 -24.79 -22.66 -8.31
CA LEU A 417 -25.62 -23.19 -7.23
C LEU A 417 -26.94 -22.41 -7.22
N THR A 418 -28.07 -23.09 -7.45
CA THR A 418 -29.40 -22.47 -7.40
C THR A 418 -30.16 -23.04 -6.21
N VAL A 419 -30.53 -22.18 -5.26
CA VAL A 419 -31.32 -22.57 -4.09
C VAL A 419 -32.79 -22.34 -4.41
N LYS A 420 -33.59 -23.41 -4.51
CA LYS A 420 -35.05 -23.32 -4.54
C LYS A 420 -35.59 -23.53 -3.14
N ARG A 421 -36.32 -22.54 -2.61
CA ARG A 421 -37.18 -22.74 -1.43
C ARG A 421 -38.36 -23.61 -1.85
N VAL A 422 -38.52 -24.77 -1.21
CA VAL A 422 -39.76 -25.54 -1.27
C VAL A 422 -40.58 -25.12 -0.06
N GLY A 423 -41.79 -24.63 -0.31
CA GLY A 423 -42.74 -24.18 0.72
C GLY A 423 -43.32 -25.32 1.52
#